data_AF-A0A954AM62-F1
#
_entry.id   AF-A0A954AM62-F1
#
_cell.length_a   1.000
_cell.length_b   1.000
_cell.length_c   1.000
_cell.angle_alpha   90.00
_cell.angle_beta   90.00
_cell.angle_gamma   90.00
#
_symmetry.space_group_name_H-M   'P 1'
#
loop_
_entity.id
_entity.type
_entity.pdbx_description
1 polymer ?
#
loop_
_entity_poly.entity_id
_entity_poly.type
_entity_poly.pdbx_seq_one_letter_code
_entity_poly.pdbx_strand_id
1 'polypeptide(L)'
;MFHSRARTSSPSRALAGILRIVCVAVLPGAGALIAQDRAPNDGPAVTDASKDPFAKERLEATVRHLAGESFEGRGFGTEGNARAAQWIAERFEAIGLRPLGDGWFHEFKVGGKVGRNVIGVLEPTASASEGAWPHVLVAAHHDHLGRRGKAVYPGADDNGSGVASVLALAEWFARHPDGLRARLVFVSFDAEEKGLIGSRRFVQQATIDPATIRFFLVFDLIGGTFVQGEEKNFYAFGSEHSPPLADIVGRAAKGSAITPRLLGTYLIEPAGPLFSRSDYQAFRSKKVPYLFFTTATPWYYHTPFDRPERLDFDKQSRILHVARDVVHEIAKREEPLGFEFEGGASASDARQVVQMLQRLVERREALALPERLASTIADQLAEAERIVAAAEPPGTTALDERAKRHLQQCVISVLNAARRRPR
;
A
#
# COMPACT_ATOMS: atom_id res chain seq x y z
N MET A 1 46.99 16.12 -43.90
CA MET A 1 47.56 17.45 -43.53
C MET A 1 46.85 18.54 -44.33
N PHE A 2 46.82 19.77 -43.81
CA PHE A 2 46.69 21.13 -44.43
C PHE A 2 46.30 21.30 -45.94
N HIS A 3 45.58 22.37 -46.39
CA HIS A 3 44.66 23.35 -45.76
C HIS A 3 44.16 24.43 -46.77
N SER A 4 42.90 24.89 -46.67
CA SER A 4 42.40 26.23 -47.13
C SER A 4 42.45 26.53 -48.67
N ARG A 5 41.83 27.56 -49.29
CA ARG A 5 41.09 28.81 -48.89
C ARG A 5 40.27 29.33 -50.10
N ALA A 6 39.67 30.53 -50.09
CA ALA A 6 38.28 30.81 -49.71
C ALA A 6 37.76 32.15 -50.34
N ARG A 7 36.44 32.45 -50.22
CA ARG A 7 35.73 33.76 -50.51
C ARG A 7 35.35 34.01 -52.01
N THR A 8 34.46 34.94 -52.42
CA THR A 8 33.84 36.13 -51.75
C THR A 8 32.49 36.62 -52.36
N SER A 9 31.66 37.33 -51.56
CA SER A 9 30.80 38.53 -51.86
C SER A 9 29.51 38.54 -52.73
N SER A 10 28.55 39.36 -52.25
CA SER A 10 27.35 39.98 -52.91
C SER A 10 27.68 41.49 -53.23
N PRO A 11 26.80 42.51 -53.49
CA PRO A 11 25.31 42.61 -53.72
C PRO A 11 24.82 43.65 -54.80
N SER A 12 23.49 43.82 -55.02
CA SER A 12 22.74 45.09 -55.37
C SER A 12 21.22 44.82 -55.62
N ARG A 13 20.22 45.60 -55.12
CA ARG A 13 19.56 46.89 -55.56
C ARG A 13 18.75 46.78 -56.89
N ALA A 14 17.65 47.49 -57.21
CA ALA A 14 16.87 48.67 -56.68
C ALA A 14 15.41 48.66 -57.31
N LEU A 15 14.39 49.56 -57.17
CA LEU A 15 13.99 50.72 -56.32
C LEU A 15 12.47 51.10 -56.59
N ALA A 16 11.86 52.03 -55.80
CA ALA A 16 10.64 52.86 -56.07
C ALA A 16 9.23 52.18 -56.11
N GLY A 17 8.08 52.86 -55.89
CA GLY A 17 7.73 54.23 -55.37
C GLY A 17 6.18 54.43 -55.40
N ILE A 18 5.45 54.85 -54.35
CA ILE A 18 5.21 56.19 -53.72
C ILE A 18 3.92 56.93 -54.19
N LEU A 19 3.22 57.58 -53.22
CA LEU A 19 2.01 58.45 -53.27
C LEU A 19 0.64 57.75 -53.49
N ARG A 20 -0.46 57.89 -52.70
CA ARG A 20 -1.03 58.77 -51.62
C ARG A 20 -2.10 59.81 -52.03
N ILE A 21 -3.36 59.54 -51.63
CA ILE A 21 -4.49 60.46 -51.28
C ILE A 21 -5.68 59.56 -50.77
N VAL A 22 -6.55 59.88 -49.79
CA VAL A 22 -6.51 60.85 -48.66
C VAL A 22 -7.51 60.41 -47.52
N CYS A 23 -8.06 61.34 -46.73
CA CYS A 23 -9.02 61.27 -45.60
C CYS A 23 -10.35 60.49 -45.80
N VAL A 24 -11.17 60.14 -44.78
CA VAL A 24 -11.05 59.76 -43.34
C VAL A 24 -12.48 59.58 -42.77
N ALA A 25 -12.79 58.49 -42.03
CA ALA A 25 -13.96 58.41 -41.13
C ALA A 25 -13.92 57.22 -40.12
N VAL A 26 -13.95 57.55 -38.82
CA VAL A 26 -14.53 56.84 -37.64
C VAL A 26 -14.56 55.29 -37.55
N LEU A 27 -13.74 54.77 -36.61
CA LEU A 27 -13.96 53.73 -35.56
C LEU A 27 -15.20 52.78 -35.57
N PRO A 28 -15.15 51.61 -34.89
CA PRO A 28 -14.00 50.70 -34.65
C PRO A 28 -14.34 49.19 -34.84
N GLY A 29 -13.35 48.34 -35.14
CA GLY A 29 -13.59 46.88 -35.15
C GLY A 29 -12.34 46.00 -35.29
N ALA A 30 -12.39 44.82 -34.64
CA ALA A 30 -11.52 43.64 -34.81
C ALA A 30 -9.99 43.87 -34.87
N GLY A 31 -9.33 43.82 -33.71
CA GLY A 31 -7.87 43.72 -33.62
C GLY A 31 -7.35 42.29 -33.87
N ALA A 32 -6.48 42.16 -34.87
CA ALA A 32 -5.44 41.13 -35.08
C ALA A 32 -5.63 39.70 -34.53
N LEU A 33 -5.67 38.73 -35.45
CA LEU A 33 -5.15 37.38 -35.19
C LEU A 33 -3.66 37.44 -34.89
N ILE A 34 -3.25 36.99 -33.70
CA ILE A 34 -1.87 36.58 -33.41
C ILE A 34 -1.87 35.05 -33.35
N ALA A 35 -1.10 34.42 -34.23
CA ALA A 35 -0.82 32.99 -34.12
C ALA A 35 0.08 32.75 -32.91
N GLN A 36 -0.43 32.01 -31.91
CA GLN A 36 0.39 31.43 -30.85
C GLN A 36 0.58 29.95 -31.15
N ASP A 37 1.83 29.50 -31.25
CA ASP A 37 2.15 28.07 -31.18
C ASP A 37 1.70 27.53 -29.82
N ARG A 38 0.63 26.76 -29.82
CA ARG A 38 0.23 25.95 -28.66
C ARG A 38 0.93 24.61 -28.76
N ALA A 39 1.95 24.42 -27.92
CA ALA A 39 2.40 23.07 -27.58
C ALA A 39 1.21 22.24 -27.06
N PRO A 40 1.15 20.93 -27.32
CA PRO A 40 0.10 20.06 -26.79
C PRO A 40 0.17 20.06 -25.26
N ASN A 41 -0.83 20.69 -24.62
CA ASN A 41 -0.95 20.75 -23.17
C ASN A 41 -1.67 19.51 -22.65
N ASP A 42 -1.05 18.35 -22.86
CA ASP A 42 -1.54 17.04 -22.41
C ASP A 42 -1.27 16.87 -20.90
N GLY A 43 -1.87 17.77 -20.11
CA GLY A 43 -2.04 17.56 -18.68
C GLY A 43 -2.91 16.31 -18.43
N PRO A 44 -2.78 15.66 -17.26
CA PRO A 44 -3.57 14.46 -16.97
C PRO A 44 -5.05 14.78 -17.10
N ALA A 45 -5.76 14.01 -17.93
CA ALA A 45 -7.19 14.16 -18.13
C ALA A 45 -7.90 14.15 -16.78
N VAL A 46 -8.78 15.11 -16.53
CA VAL A 46 -9.53 15.21 -15.27
C VAL A 46 -10.48 14.02 -15.19
N THR A 47 -10.01 12.94 -14.56
CA THR A 47 -10.80 11.75 -14.34
C THR A 47 -11.96 12.10 -13.42
N ASP A 48 -13.17 11.92 -13.94
CA ASP A 48 -14.42 11.97 -13.19
C ASP A 48 -14.26 11.20 -11.87
N ALA A 49 -14.26 11.92 -10.76
CA ALA A 49 -13.90 11.38 -9.44
C ALA A 49 -14.85 10.27 -8.99
N SER A 50 -16.08 10.21 -9.50
CA SER A 50 -17.02 9.10 -9.24
C SER A 50 -16.55 7.76 -9.83
N LYS A 51 -15.65 7.81 -10.82
CA LYS A 51 -15.10 6.63 -11.52
C LYS A 51 -13.79 6.12 -10.92
N ASP A 52 -13.05 6.90 -10.14
CA ASP A 52 -11.82 6.44 -9.49
C ASP A 52 -12.13 5.24 -8.57
N PRO A 53 -11.52 4.05 -8.77
CA PRO A 53 -11.68 2.92 -7.85
C PRO A 53 -11.27 3.25 -6.40
N PHE A 54 -10.36 4.20 -6.21
CA PHE A 54 -9.90 4.64 -4.89
C PHE A 54 -10.77 5.75 -4.27
N ALA A 55 -11.87 6.16 -4.91
CA ALA A 55 -12.81 7.12 -4.34
C ALA A 55 -13.37 6.60 -3.00
N LYS A 56 -13.34 7.44 -1.97
CA LYS A 56 -13.59 7.01 -0.58
C LYS A 56 -14.99 6.44 -0.37
N GLU A 57 -15.98 6.92 -1.10
CA GLU A 57 -17.37 6.45 -1.05
C GLU A 57 -17.48 4.98 -1.54
N ARG A 58 -16.60 4.56 -2.47
CA ARG A 58 -16.53 3.18 -2.98
C ARG A 58 -15.82 2.25 -1.98
N LEU A 59 -14.77 2.75 -1.33
CA LEU A 59 -14.07 2.05 -0.26
C LEU A 59 -15.02 1.86 0.94
N GLU A 60 -15.70 2.93 1.36
CA GLU A 60 -16.70 2.90 2.42
C GLU A 60 -17.86 1.95 2.09
N ALA A 61 -18.44 2.02 0.89
CA ALA A 61 -19.50 1.10 0.48
C ALA A 61 -19.05 -0.37 0.54
N THR A 62 -17.81 -0.67 0.12
CA THR A 62 -17.23 -2.03 0.18
C THR A 62 -17.04 -2.51 1.61
N VAL A 63 -16.47 -1.67 2.48
CA VAL A 63 -16.27 -2.03 3.90
C VAL A 63 -17.60 -2.13 4.64
N ARG A 64 -18.56 -1.23 4.40
CA ARG A 64 -19.92 -1.31 4.94
C ARG A 64 -20.65 -2.58 4.52
N HIS A 65 -20.43 -3.05 3.29
CA HIS A 65 -20.98 -4.32 2.83
C HIS A 65 -20.38 -5.49 3.62
N LEU A 66 -19.05 -5.64 3.63
CA LEU A 66 -18.35 -6.75 4.29
C LEU A 66 -18.52 -6.77 5.81
N ALA A 67 -18.72 -5.62 6.45
CA ALA A 67 -19.00 -5.48 7.88
C ALA A 67 -20.51 -5.57 8.22
N GLY A 68 -21.38 -5.78 7.23
CA GLY A 68 -22.82 -5.88 7.39
C GLY A 68 -23.24 -7.12 8.19
N GLU A 69 -24.40 -7.06 8.85
CA GLU A 69 -24.88 -8.15 9.73
C GLU A 69 -25.06 -9.49 9.00
N SER A 70 -25.35 -9.45 7.70
CA SER A 70 -25.43 -10.61 6.80
C SER A 70 -24.12 -11.39 6.65
N PHE A 71 -22.97 -10.78 6.95
CA PHE A 71 -21.67 -11.44 6.93
C PHE A 71 -21.25 -11.94 8.32
N GLU A 72 -22.01 -11.61 9.37
CA GLU A 72 -21.91 -12.19 10.71
C GLU A 72 -20.51 -12.11 11.35
N GLY A 73 -19.69 -11.16 10.92
CA GLY A 73 -18.29 -11.01 11.33
C GLY A 73 -17.30 -11.98 10.68
N ARG A 74 -17.71 -12.63 9.57
CA ARG A 74 -16.87 -13.42 8.66
C ARG A 74 -15.99 -14.48 9.35
N GLY A 75 -16.49 -15.08 10.44
CA GLY A 75 -15.77 -16.10 11.19
C GLY A 75 -15.47 -17.35 10.37
N PHE A 76 -14.21 -17.77 10.28
CA PHE A 76 -13.75 -18.93 9.51
C PHE A 76 -14.71 -20.13 9.55
N GLY A 77 -15.17 -20.57 8.37
CA GLY A 77 -16.10 -21.69 8.19
C GLY A 77 -17.45 -21.44 8.87
N THR A 78 -18.03 -20.27 8.65
CA THR A 78 -19.45 -19.95 8.89
C THR A 78 -20.09 -19.53 7.57
N GLU A 79 -21.41 -19.50 7.50
CA GLU A 79 -22.13 -19.01 6.31
C GLU A 79 -21.82 -17.55 5.98
N GLY A 80 -21.50 -16.72 6.97
CA GLY A 80 -21.07 -15.32 6.76
C GLY A 80 -19.69 -15.21 6.10
N ASN A 81 -18.75 -16.08 6.48
CA ASN A 81 -17.44 -16.22 5.85
C ASN A 81 -17.55 -16.79 4.42
N ALA A 82 -18.35 -17.84 4.22
CA ALA A 82 -18.60 -18.40 2.89
C ALA A 82 -19.29 -17.40 1.93
N ARG A 83 -20.23 -16.59 2.43
CA ARG A 83 -20.84 -15.47 1.67
C ARG A 83 -19.81 -14.40 1.31
N ALA A 84 -18.86 -14.07 2.20
CA ALA A 84 -17.81 -13.11 1.88
C ALA A 84 -16.89 -13.61 0.76
N ALA A 85 -16.43 -14.86 0.84
CA ALA A 85 -15.63 -15.48 -0.23
C ALA A 85 -16.35 -15.48 -1.58
N GLN A 86 -17.64 -15.88 -1.60
CA GLN A 86 -18.47 -15.88 -2.80
C GLN A 86 -18.63 -14.47 -3.40
N TRP A 87 -18.96 -13.48 -2.56
CA TRP A 87 -19.11 -12.09 -3.02
C TRP A 87 -17.80 -11.51 -3.58
N ILE A 88 -16.65 -11.83 -2.99
CA ILE A 88 -15.34 -11.37 -3.49
C ILE A 88 -15.05 -11.98 -4.87
N ALA A 89 -15.43 -13.25 -5.11
CA ALA A 89 -15.31 -13.87 -6.43
C ALA A 89 -16.19 -13.16 -7.47
N GLU A 90 -17.45 -12.89 -7.15
CA GLU A 90 -18.38 -12.11 -7.99
C GLU A 90 -17.87 -10.69 -8.27
N ARG A 91 -17.17 -10.06 -7.31
CA ARG A 91 -16.51 -8.77 -7.52
C ARG A 91 -15.29 -8.86 -8.43
N PHE A 92 -14.46 -9.91 -8.33
CA PHE A 92 -13.35 -10.15 -9.27
C PHE A 92 -13.84 -10.44 -10.70
N GLU A 93 -14.92 -11.22 -10.84
CA GLU A 93 -15.56 -11.47 -12.13
C GLU A 93 -16.13 -10.19 -12.75
N ALA A 94 -16.85 -9.38 -11.96
CA ALA A 94 -17.39 -8.08 -12.39
C ALA A 94 -16.32 -7.01 -12.67
N ILE A 95 -15.06 -7.23 -12.26
CA ILE A 95 -13.89 -6.41 -12.63
C ILE A 95 -13.28 -6.86 -13.97
N GLY A 96 -13.59 -8.06 -14.44
CA GLY A 96 -12.99 -8.66 -15.64
C GLY A 96 -11.67 -9.40 -15.38
N LEU A 97 -11.39 -9.79 -14.13
CA LEU A 97 -10.31 -10.74 -13.84
C LEU A 97 -10.66 -12.15 -14.36
N ARG A 98 -9.68 -13.06 -14.33
CA ARG A 98 -9.90 -14.50 -14.51
C ARG A 98 -9.63 -15.27 -13.21
N PRO A 99 -10.23 -16.44 -12.99
CA PRO A 99 -9.80 -17.35 -11.92
C PRO A 99 -8.36 -17.86 -12.17
N LEU A 100 -7.70 -18.34 -11.12
CA LEU A 100 -6.44 -19.08 -11.24
C LEU A 100 -6.74 -20.58 -11.38
N GLY A 101 -6.71 -21.08 -12.61
CA GLY A 101 -7.12 -22.45 -12.93
C GLY A 101 -8.64 -22.57 -13.08
N ASP A 102 -9.21 -23.71 -12.67
CA ASP A 102 -10.59 -24.08 -12.98
C ASP A 102 -11.69 -23.30 -12.21
N GLY A 103 -11.31 -22.42 -11.28
CA GLY A 103 -12.28 -21.64 -10.51
C GLY A 103 -11.66 -20.63 -9.53
N TRP A 104 -12.50 -19.77 -8.96
CA TRP A 104 -12.09 -18.65 -8.10
C TRP A 104 -11.52 -19.05 -6.73
N PHE A 105 -11.69 -20.31 -6.29
CA PHE A 105 -11.39 -20.74 -4.93
C PHE A 105 -10.24 -21.75 -4.85
N HIS A 106 -9.17 -21.40 -4.14
CA HIS A 106 -8.24 -22.37 -3.58
C HIS A 106 -8.81 -22.86 -2.23
N GLU A 107 -9.44 -24.03 -2.24
CA GLU A 107 -10.00 -24.65 -1.04
C GLU A 107 -8.97 -25.39 -0.19
N PHE A 108 -9.16 -25.36 1.13
CA PHE A 108 -8.40 -26.15 2.09
C PHE A 108 -9.32 -26.63 3.24
N LYS A 109 -8.86 -27.58 4.06
CA LYS A 109 -9.64 -28.11 5.20
C LYS A 109 -8.87 -28.06 6.52
N VAL A 110 -9.57 -27.67 7.59
CA VAL A 110 -9.07 -27.62 8.98
C VAL A 110 -10.21 -27.99 9.93
N GLY A 111 -10.01 -29.01 10.78
CA GLY A 111 -10.99 -29.39 11.81
C GLY A 111 -12.38 -29.73 11.27
N GLY A 112 -12.47 -30.30 10.06
CA GLY A 112 -13.74 -30.57 9.36
C GLY A 112 -14.35 -29.38 8.62
N LYS A 113 -13.93 -28.14 8.91
CA LYS A 113 -14.34 -26.95 8.15
C LYS A 113 -13.57 -26.85 6.83
N VAL A 114 -14.25 -26.34 5.80
CA VAL A 114 -13.65 -25.87 4.55
C VAL A 114 -13.27 -24.40 4.71
N GLY A 115 -12.13 -24.01 4.17
CA GLY A 115 -11.73 -22.63 3.96
C GLY A 115 -11.42 -22.34 2.49
N ARG A 116 -11.52 -21.07 2.09
CA ARG A 116 -11.51 -20.63 0.69
C ARG A 116 -10.68 -19.37 0.49
N ASN A 117 -9.45 -19.50 0.00
CA ASN A 117 -8.77 -18.34 -0.57
C ASN A 117 -9.43 -18.00 -1.91
N VAL A 118 -9.79 -16.74 -2.12
CA VAL A 118 -10.36 -16.24 -3.39
C VAL A 118 -9.23 -15.65 -4.23
N ILE A 119 -9.07 -16.08 -5.49
CA ILE A 119 -7.94 -15.69 -6.34
C ILE A 119 -8.44 -15.21 -7.71
N GLY A 120 -8.15 -13.95 -8.03
CA GLY A 120 -8.33 -13.39 -9.36
C GLY A 120 -7.01 -12.96 -9.99
N VAL A 121 -6.84 -13.21 -11.29
CA VAL A 121 -5.62 -12.85 -12.05
C VAL A 121 -5.90 -11.84 -13.15
N LEU A 122 -4.95 -10.93 -13.35
CA LEU A 122 -4.83 -10.09 -14.53
C LEU A 122 -3.54 -10.47 -15.26
N GLU A 123 -3.68 -10.91 -16.52
CA GLU A 123 -2.53 -11.23 -17.36
C GLU A 123 -1.81 -9.95 -17.81
N PRO A 124 -0.47 -9.97 -17.96
CA PRO A 124 0.30 -8.84 -18.48
C PRO A 124 0.05 -8.62 -19.98
N THR A 125 0.31 -7.39 -20.44
CA THR A 125 0.10 -6.96 -21.84
C THR A 125 1.38 -6.79 -22.65
N ALA A 126 2.55 -6.82 -22.01
CA ALA A 126 3.81 -6.95 -22.73
C ALA A 126 3.88 -8.31 -23.46
N SER A 127 4.76 -8.44 -24.46
CA SER A 127 5.09 -9.76 -25.01
C SER A 127 5.89 -10.57 -23.99
N ALA A 128 5.59 -11.85 -23.86
CA ALA A 128 6.40 -12.76 -23.05
C ALA A 128 7.78 -12.92 -23.69
N SER A 129 8.83 -12.55 -22.95
CA SER A 129 10.20 -12.94 -23.27
C SER A 129 10.38 -14.41 -22.87
N GLU A 130 10.18 -15.32 -23.82
CA GLU A 130 10.43 -16.77 -23.77
C GLU A 130 10.42 -17.41 -22.37
N GLY A 131 9.25 -17.45 -21.72
CA GLY A 131 9.11 -18.04 -20.39
C GLY A 131 7.70 -17.91 -19.81
N ALA A 132 7.51 -18.50 -18.64
CA ALA A 132 6.32 -18.28 -17.83
C ALA A 132 6.37 -16.89 -17.17
N TRP A 133 5.23 -16.20 -17.12
CA TRP A 133 5.15 -14.88 -16.51
C TRP A 133 5.49 -14.90 -15.02
N PRO A 134 6.33 -13.96 -14.51
CA PRO A 134 6.51 -13.79 -13.09
C PRO A 134 5.23 -13.22 -12.46
N HIS A 135 5.07 -13.45 -11.16
CA HIS A 135 3.88 -13.06 -10.42
C HIS A 135 4.16 -11.89 -9.46
N VAL A 136 3.23 -10.94 -9.41
CA VAL A 136 3.15 -9.91 -8.37
C VAL A 136 1.81 -10.07 -7.67
N LEU A 137 1.84 -10.35 -6.37
CA LEU A 137 0.64 -10.60 -5.57
C LEU A 137 0.23 -9.35 -4.79
N VAL A 138 -1.09 -9.13 -4.70
CA VAL A 138 -1.71 -8.07 -3.89
C VAL A 138 -2.83 -8.70 -3.08
N ALA A 139 -2.77 -8.61 -1.74
CA ALA A 139 -3.61 -9.43 -0.88
C ALA A 139 -4.10 -8.78 0.42
N ALA A 140 -5.12 -9.40 1.01
CA ALA A 140 -5.66 -9.18 2.35
C ALA A 140 -6.45 -10.43 2.76
N HIS A 141 -6.70 -10.69 4.04
CA HIS A 141 -7.67 -11.73 4.44
C HIS A 141 -9.10 -11.17 4.46
N HIS A 142 -10.10 -12.03 4.27
CA HIS A 142 -11.51 -11.66 4.48
C HIS A 142 -12.14 -12.32 5.70
N ASP A 143 -11.52 -13.30 6.35
CA ASP A 143 -12.04 -13.80 7.61
C ASP A 143 -11.78 -12.82 8.76
N HIS A 144 -12.56 -12.97 9.84
CA HIS A 144 -12.40 -12.22 11.09
C HIS A 144 -12.98 -13.05 12.25
N LEU A 145 -13.33 -12.44 13.38
CA LEU A 145 -13.71 -13.11 14.63
C LEU A 145 -15.13 -13.69 14.70
N GLY A 146 -16.02 -13.35 13.78
CA GLY A 146 -17.40 -13.85 13.73
C GLY A 146 -18.30 -13.34 14.87
N ARG A 147 -19.17 -14.22 15.36
CA ARG A 147 -20.01 -13.98 16.56
C ARG A 147 -19.37 -14.60 17.80
N ARG A 148 -19.36 -13.87 18.93
CA ARG A 148 -19.03 -14.41 20.25
C ARG A 148 -20.16 -14.10 21.22
N GLY A 149 -20.91 -15.13 21.61
CA GLY A 149 -22.18 -14.95 22.33
C GLY A 149 -23.16 -14.10 21.50
N LYS A 150 -23.70 -13.03 22.09
CA LYS A 150 -24.60 -12.10 21.39
C LYS A 150 -23.87 -11.04 20.53
N ALA A 151 -22.55 -10.89 20.66
CA ALA A 151 -21.80 -9.85 19.97
C ALA A 151 -21.31 -10.31 18.58
N VAL A 152 -21.61 -9.53 17.54
CA VAL A 152 -20.92 -9.59 16.24
C VAL A 152 -19.63 -8.77 16.35
N TYR A 153 -18.56 -9.28 15.76
CA TYR A 153 -17.31 -8.56 15.53
C TYR A 153 -17.29 -8.19 14.04
N PRO A 154 -17.60 -6.94 13.64
CA PRO A 154 -17.90 -6.65 12.23
C PRO A 154 -16.69 -6.74 11.30
N GLY A 155 -15.48 -6.49 11.82
CA GLY A 155 -14.26 -6.61 11.03
C GLY A 155 -14.20 -5.62 9.86
N ALA A 156 -14.36 -4.33 10.15
CA ALA A 156 -14.41 -3.27 9.15
C ALA A 156 -13.00 -2.82 8.75
N ASP A 157 -12.17 -2.41 9.71
CA ASP A 157 -10.73 -2.25 9.47
C ASP A 157 -10.06 -3.62 9.28
N ASP A 158 -10.57 -4.63 9.99
CA ASP A 158 -9.97 -5.96 10.19
C ASP A 158 -10.82 -7.09 9.55
N ASN A 159 -10.59 -7.49 8.30
CA ASN A 159 -9.77 -6.84 7.30
C ASN A 159 -10.60 -6.46 6.07
N GLY A 160 -11.83 -5.98 6.32
CA GLY A 160 -12.70 -5.43 5.28
C GLY A 160 -12.02 -4.29 4.51
N SER A 161 -11.21 -3.48 5.20
CA SER A 161 -10.41 -2.40 4.59
C SER A 161 -9.35 -2.93 3.62
N GLY A 162 -8.64 -4.01 3.95
CA GLY A 162 -7.69 -4.66 3.05
C GLY A 162 -8.40 -5.29 1.84
N VAL A 163 -9.53 -5.97 2.04
CA VAL A 163 -10.33 -6.52 0.92
C VAL A 163 -10.82 -5.41 -0.01
N ALA A 164 -11.32 -4.29 0.53
CA ALA A 164 -11.67 -3.12 -0.27
C ALA A 164 -10.48 -2.57 -1.06
N SER A 165 -9.29 -2.61 -0.47
CA SER A 165 -8.04 -2.15 -1.09
C SER A 165 -7.58 -3.07 -2.23
N VAL A 166 -7.67 -4.39 -2.05
CA VAL A 166 -7.40 -5.40 -3.09
C VAL A 166 -8.37 -5.25 -4.26
N LEU A 167 -9.68 -5.11 -3.99
CA LEU A 167 -10.71 -4.94 -5.02
C LEU A 167 -10.53 -3.63 -5.80
N ALA A 168 -10.21 -2.52 -5.14
CA ALA A 168 -9.99 -1.24 -5.80
C ALA A 168 -8.71 -1.24 -6.66
N LEU A 169 -7.63 -1.89 -6.22
CA LEU A 169 -6.41 -2.06 -7.03
C LEU A 169 -6.64 -2.99 -8.23
N ALA A 170 -7.38 -4.10 -8.04
CA ALA A 170 -7.80 -4.96 -9.15
C ALA A 170 -8.58 -4.17 -10.22
N GLU A 171 -9.56 -3.36 -9.79
CA GLU A 171 -10.34 -2.52 -10.70
C GLU A 171 -9.51 -1.41 -11.36
N TRP A 172 -8.51 -0.85 -10.67
CA TRP A 172 -7.59 0.12 -11.28
C TRP A 172 -6.70 -0.52 -12.34
N PHE A 173 -6.06 -1.65 -12.05
CA PHE A 173 -5.15 -2.31 -12.99
C PHE A 173 -5.89 -2.97 -14.18
N ALA A 174 -7.09 -3.52 -13.98
CA ALA A 174 -7.90 -4.07 -15.08
C ALA A 174 -8.27 -3.01 -16.13
N ARG A 175 -8.37 -1.74 -15.74
CA ARG A 175 -8.59 -0.59 -16.63
C ARG A 175 -7.31 0.03 -17.21
N HIS A 176 -6.15 -0.26 -16.61
CA HIS A 176 -4.85 0.29 -17.03
C HIS A 176 -3.76 -0.81 -17.10
N PRO A 177 -3.96 -1.87 -17.92
CA PRO A 177 -3.07 -3.03 -17.94
C PRO A 177 -1.77 -2.80 -18.73
N ASP A 178 -1.57 -1.61 -19.32
CA ASP A 178 -0.58 -1.35 -20.36
C ASP A 178 0.88 -1.44 -19.89
N GLY A 179 1.64 -2.29 -20.58
CA GLY A 179 3.07 -2.49 -20.37
C GLY A 179 3.43 -3.25 -19.10
N LEU A 180 2.46 -3.86 -18.41
CA LEU A 180 2.74 -4.81 -17.32
C LEU A 180 3.55 -5.99 -17.87
N ARG A 181 4.57 -6.43 -17.13
CA ARG A 181 5.47 -7.56 -17.45
C ARG A 181 5.36 -8.74 -16.45
N ALA A 182 4.47 -8.61 -15.47
CA ALA A 182 4.17 -9.63 -14.48
C ALA A 182 2.65 -9.85 -14.44
N ARG A 183 2.22 -11.10 -14.22
CA ARG A 183 0.82 -11.40 -13.89
C ARG A 183 0.52 -10.82 -12.52
N LEU A 184 -0.50 -9.96 -12.45
CA LEU A 184 -1.01 -9.48 -11.18
C LEU A 184 -1.98 -10.51 -10.62
N VAL A 185 -1.81 -10.87 -9.35
CA VAL A 185 -2.61 -11.89 -8.68
C VAL A 185 -3.22 -11.27 -7.43
N PHE A 186 -4.52 -11.03 -7.48
CA PHE A 186 -5.30 -10.45 -6.41
C PHE A 186 -5.86 -11.59 -5.56
N VAL A 187 -5.46 -11.65 -4.28
CA VAL A 187 -5.81 -12.76 -3.39
C VAL A 187 -6.57 -12.25 -2.17
N SER A 188 -7.70 -12.86 -1.86
CA SER A 188 -8.32 -12.75 -0.55
C SER A 188 -8.13 -14.03 0.24
N PHE A 189 -7.30 -14.00 1.29
CA PHE A 189 -7.05 -15.16 2.14
C PHE A 189 -8.18 -15.42 3.14
N ASP A 190 -8.29 -16.66 3.59
CA ASP A 190 -9.22 -17.10 4.63
C ASP A 190 -8.45 -17.76 5.79
N ALA A 191 -9.06 -17.83 6.97
CA ALA A 191 -8.48 -18.37 8.18
C ALA A 191 -7.12 -17.75 8.61
N GLU A 192 -6.89 -16.46 8.34
CA GLU A 192 -5.77 -15.70 8.91
C GLU A 192 -5.88 -15.72 10.44
N GLU A 193 -7.06 -15.40 10.93
CA GLU A 193 -7.40 -15.27 12.35
C GLU A 193 -7.43 -16.62 13.10
N LYS A 194 -6.96 -17.68 12.45
CA LYS A 194 -6.73 -19.03 12.99
C LYS A 194 -5.26 -19.44 12.93
N GLY A 195 -4.37 -18.50 12.60
CA GLY A 195 -2.93 -18.69 12.48
C GLY A 195 -2.43 -18.73 11.04
N LEU A 196 -2.74 -17.71 10.24
CA LEU A 196 -2.25 -17.50 8.87
C LEU A 196 -2.56 -18.67 7.92
N ILE A 197 -3.69 -19.35 8.12
CA ILE A 197 -3.89 -20.68 7.53
C ILE A 197 -4.04 -20.58 6.01
N GLY A 198 -4.82 -19.64 5.48
CA GLY A 198 -5.04 -19.49 4.04
C GLY A 198 -3.75 -19.24 3.25
N SER A 199 -2.93 -18.27 3.67
CA SER A 199 -1.64 -17.97 3.05
C SER A 199 -0.61 -19.09 3.23
N ARG A 200 -0.54 -19.71 4.43
CA ARG A 200 0.30 -20.88 4.66
C ARG A 200 -0.09 -22.04 3.74
N ARG A 201 -1.38 -22.31 3.57
CA ARG A 201 -1.91 -23.35 2.66
C ARG A 201 -1.60 -23.02 1.21
N PHE A 202 -1.85 -21.79 0.77
CA PHE A 202 -1.55 -21.32 -0.59
C PHE A 202 -0.09 -21.59 -0.99
N VAL A 203 0.85 -21.27 -0.09
CA VAL A 203 2.30 -21.45 -0.28
C VAL A 203 2.75 -22.91 -0.09
N GLN A 204 2.13 -23.67 0.81
CA GLN A 204 2.43 -25.10 1.03
C GLN A 204 1.95 -25.99 -0.13
N GLN A 205 0.82 -25.65 -0.74
CA GLN A 205 0.21 -26.39 -1.85
C GLN A 205 0.75 -25.94 -3.22
N ALA A 206 1.71 -25.00 -3.25
CA ALA A 206 2.31 -24.45 -4.47
C ALA A 206 1.28 -23.92 -5.50
N THR A 207 0.20 -23.30 -4.99
CA THR A 207 -0.89 -22.70 -5.80
C THR A 207 -0.36 -21.77 -6.89
N ILE A 208 0.71 -21.04 -6.54
CA ILE A 208 1.69 -20.49 -7.46
C ILE A 208 3.05 -20.93 -6.91
N ASP A 209 3.99 -21.33 -7.79
CA ASP A 209 5.37 -21.60 -7.37
C ASP A 209 5.99 -20.33 -6.77
N PRO A 210 6.39 -20.33 -5.47
CA PRO A 210 7.00 -19.17 -4.83
C PRO A 210 8.25 -18.64 -5.54
N ALA A 211 9.00 -19.47 -6.28
CA ALA A 211 10.17 -19.02 -7.04
C ALA A 211 9.80 -18.08 -8.21
N THR A 212 8.54 -18.10 -8.66
CA THR A 212 8.03 -17.20 -9.70
C THR A 212 7.45 -15.89 -9.13
N ILE A 213 7.28 -15.78 -7.81
CA ILE A 213 6.68 -14.61 -7.16
C ILE A 213 7.76 -13.58 -6.88
N ARG A 214 7.78 -12.49 -7.67
CA ARG A 214 8.76 -11.40 -7.53
C ARG A 214 8.45 -10.45 -6.38
N PHE A 215 7.18 -10.35 -5.98
CA PHE A 215 6.74 -9.44 -4.93
C PHE A 215 5.37 -9.82 -4.35
N PHE A 216 5.17 -9.56 -3.06
CA PHE A 216 3.92 -9.74 -2.32
C PHE A 216 3.57 -8.47 -1.52
N LEU A 217 2.48 -7.78 -1.88
CA LEU A 217 1.90 -6.70 -1.09
C LEU A 217 0.72 -7.24 -0.28
N VAL A 218 0.73 -7.04 1.04
CA VAL A 218 -0.42 -7.34 1.91
C VAL A 218 -0.92 -6.09 2.64
N PHE A 219 -2.24 -5.95 2.68
CA PHE A 219 -2.96 -5.00 3.51
C PHE A 219 -3.62 -5.69 4.68
N ASP A 220 -3.45 -5.11 5.87
CA ASP A 220 -4.14 -5.51 7.09
C ASP A 220 -4.21 -4.30 8.02
N LEU A 221 -5.42 -3.98 8.50
CA LEU A 221 -5.78 -2.73 9.20
C LEU A 221 -5.40 -1.48 8.40
N ILE A 222 -5.97 -1.28 7.19
CA ILE A 222 -5.57 -0.20 6.27
C ILE A 222 -6.58 0.96 6.15
N GLY A 223 -7.77 0.84 6.74
CA GLY A 223 -8.77 1.91 6.80
C GLY A 223 -8.63 2.80 8.03
N GLY A 224 -8.01 2.31 9.11
CA GLY A 224 -7.92 3.00 10.39
C GLY A 224 -6.86 4.11 10.51
N THR A 225 -6.73 4.60 11.74
CA THR A 225 -5.66 5.52 12.16
C THR A 225 -5.25 5.18 13.59
N PHE A 226 -3.98 4.82 13.77
CA PHE A 226 -3.40 4.39 15.06
C PHE A 226 -3.70 5.34 16.23
N VAL A 227 -3.54 6.64 15.97
CA VAL A 227 -3.71 7.75 16.91
C VAL A 227 -4.36 8.89 16.13
N GLN A 228 -5.51 9.39 16.59
CA GLN A 228 -6.22 10.49 15.92
C GLN A 228 -5.32 11.74 15.82
N GLY A 229 -5.32 12.39 14.67
CA GLY A 229 -4.40 13.44 14.26
C GLY A 229 -3.18 12.95 13.45
N GLU A 230 -3.03 11.64 13.21
CA GLU A 230 -1.97 11.04 12.37
C GLU A 230 -2.49 10.52 11.01
N GLU A 231 -3.56 11.11 10.47
CA GLU A 231 -4.22 10.76 9.19
C GLU A 231 -3.29 10.86 7.96
N LYS A 232 -2.14 11.52 8.12
CA LYS A 232 -1.09 11.67 7.11
C LYS A 232 -0.01 10.59 7.19
N ASN A 233 -0.11 9.61 8.08
CA ASN A 233 0.88 8.55 8.26
C ASN A 233 0.27 7.15 8.12
N PHE A 234 0.98 6.26 7.42
CA PHE A 234 0.75 4.82 7.44
C PHE A 234 2.10 4.09 7.60
N TYR A 235 2.06 2.81 7.95
CA TYR A 235 3.25 2.00 8.16
C TYR A 235 3.45 1.02 7.01
N ALA A 236 4.70 0.86 6.59
CA ALA A 236 5.11 -0.05 5.53
C ALA A 236 6.29 -0.88 6.06
N PHE A 237 6.01 -2.14 6.39
CA PHE A 237 7.01 -3.09 6.88
C PHE A 237 7.45 -4.05 5.78
N GLY A 238 8.66 -4.63 5.87
CA GLY A 238 9.18 -5.63 4.91
C GLY A 238 10.23 -5.09 3.95
N SER A 239 10.37 -3.76 3.83
CA SER A 239 11.41 -3.12 3.01
C SER A 239 12.84 -3.44 3.48
N GLU A 240 13.01 -3.83 4.75
CA GLU A 240 14.29 -4.24 5.31
C GLU A 240 14.84 -5.55 4.71
N HIS A 241 14.02 -6.33 3.99
CA HIS A 241 14.44 -7.57 3.32
C HIS A 241 14.79 -7.38 1.84
N SER A 242 14.67 -6.17 1.30
CA SER A 242 15.00 -5.88 -0.11
C SER A 242 15.29 -4.39 -0.27
N PRO A 243 16.57 -3.96 -0.23
CA PRO A 243 16.93 -2.54 -0.19
C PRO A 243 16.21 -1.63 -1.20
N PRO A 244 15.95 -2.03 -2.47
CA PRO A 244 15.21 -1.21 -3.42
C PRO A 244 13.76 -0.88 -3.01
N LEU A 245 13.11 -1.68 -2.16
CA LEU A 245 11.72 -1.43 -1.73
C LEU A 245 11.57 -0.11 -0.97
N ALA A 246 12.57 0.29 -0.17
CA ALA A 246 12.55 1.56 0.54
C ALA A 246 12.49 2.75 -0.44
N ASP A 247 13.31 2.71 -1.49
CA ASP A 247 13.34 3.75 -2.53
C ASP A 247 12.09 3.73 -3.43
N ILE A 248 11.55 2.55 -3.73
CA ILE A 248 10.30 2.40 -4.49
C ILE A 248 9.13 3.05 -3.74
N VAL A 249 8.97 2.73 -2.45
CA VAL A 249 7.93 3.34 -1.59
C VAL A 249 8.17 4.84 -1.40
N GLY A 250 9.44 5.27 -1.25
CA GLY A 250 9.82 6.67 -1.18
C GLY A 250 9.49 7.47 -2.45
N ARG A 251 9.68 6.87 -3.65
CA ARG A 251 9.26 7.45 -4.94
C ARG A 251 7.74 7.51 -5.05
N ALA A 252 7.04 6.41 -4.80
CA ALA A 252 5.59 6.31 -4.90
C ALA A 252 4.85 7.29 -3.96
N ALA A 253 5.41 7.60 -2.79
CA ALA A 253 4.86 8.59 -1.88
C ALA A 253 5.25 10.05 -2.18
N LYS A 254 6.18 10.30 -3.11
CA LYS A 254 6.75 11.64 -3.35
C LYS A 254 5.69 12.60 -3.92
N GLY A 255 5.35 13.63 -3.14
CA GLY A 255 4.30 14.60 -3.51
C GLY A 255 2.88 14.14 -3.20
N SER A 256 2.69 12.91 -2.69
CA SER A 256 1.40 12.47 -2.15
C SER A 256 1.10 13.16 -0.81
N ALA A 257 -0.18 13.27 -0.45
CA ALA A 257 -0.61 13.85 0.82
C ALA A 257 -0.50 12.88 2.03
N ILE A 258 0.34 11.84 1.93
CA ILE A 258 0.54 10.84 2.97
C ILE A 258 2.02 10.42 3.04
N THR A 259 2.48 9.97 4.21
CA THR A 259 3.87 9.58 4.47
C THR A 259 3.95 8.12 4.90
N PRO A 260 4.65 7.24 4.15
CA PRO A 260 4.98 5.90 4.60
C PRO A 260 6.02 5.97 5.72
N ARG A 261 5.80 5.20 6.78
CA ARG A 261 6.77 4.97 7.86
C ARG A 261 7.36 3.59 7.66
N LEU A 262 8.52 3.57 6.99
CA LEU A 262 9.33 2.38 6.76
C LEU A 262 9.91 1.89 8.09
N LEU A 263 9.61 0.65 8.46
CA LEU A 263 9.98 0.04 9.74
C LEU A 263 10.19 -1.48 9.55
N GLY A 264 11.14 -2.08 10.27
CA GLY A 264 11.39 -3.51 10.21
C GLY A 264 10.29 -4.35 10.85
N THR A 265 9.85 -5.42 10.18
CA THR A 265 8.88 -6.42 10.72
C THR A 265 9.31 -7.02 12.05
N TYR A 266 10.61 -7.10 12.33
CA TYR A 266 11.14 -7.51 13.62
C TYR A 266 10.58 -6.68 14.79
N LEU A 267 10.33 -5.37 14.61
CA LEU A 267 9.83 -4.47 15.65
C LEU A 267 8.45 -4.86 16.18
N ILE A 268 7.65 -5.56 15.38
CA ILE A 268 6.29 -5.98 15.74
C ILE A 268 6.18 -7.48 16.12
N GLU A 269 7.28 -8.24 16.03
CA GLU A 269 7.33 -9.71 16.23
C GLU A 269 8.14 -10.13 17.49
N PRO A 270 7.67 -9.85 18.72
CA PRO A 270 8.45 -10.07 19.95
C PRO A 270 8.71 -11.53 20.31
N ALA A 271 7.99 -12.47 19.71
CA ALA A 271 8.26 -13.91 19.82
C ALA A 271 8.94 -14.48 18.54
N GLY A 272 9.42 -13.61 17.65
CA GLY A 272 10.10 -13.98 16.41
C GLY A 272 9.16 -14.39 15.25
N PRO A 273 9.73 -14.77 14.10
CA PRO A 273 9.03 -14.91 12.81
C PRO A 273 8.00 -16.05 12.73
N LEU A 274 7.92 -16.92 13.74
CA LEU A 274 6.86 -17.92 13.86
C LEU A 274 5.53 -17.33 14.36
N PHE A 275 5.63 -16.20 15.08
CA PHE A 275 4.52 -15.41 15.64
C PHE A 275 4.39 -14.07 14.90
N SER A 276 4.42 -14.16 13.57
CA SER A 276 4.26 -13.03 12.66
C SER A 276 2.85 -12.44 12.72
N ARG A 277 2.66 -11.26 12.12
CA ARG A 277 1.46 -10.43 12.33
C ARG A 277 0.39 -10.49 11.25
N SER A 278 0.73 -11.02 10.08
CA SER A 278 -0.18 -11.08 8.93
C SER A 278 0.36 -12.08 7.89
N ASP A 279 -0.34 -12.25 6.77
CA ASP A 279 -0.09 -13.29 5.76
C ASP A 279 1.31 -13.30 5.12
N TYR A 280 2.09 -12.21 5.23
CA TYR A 280 3.47 -12.12 4.72
C TYR A 280 4.41 -13.20 5.29
N GLN A 281 4.09 -13.79 6.44
CA GLN A 281 4.85 -14.89 7.04
C GLN A 281 5.05 -16.08 6.08
N ALA A 282 4.03 -16.44 5.30
CA ALA A 282 4.09 -17.55 4.37
C ALA A 282 5.11 -17.27 3.25
N PHE A 283 5.08 -16.05 2.71
CA PHE A 283 5.95 -15.58 1.62
C PHE A 283 7.40 -15.35 2.08
N ARG A 284 7.59 -14.76 3.26
CA ARG A 284 8.90 -14.64 3.94
C ARG A 284 9.59 -15.98 4.12
N SER A 285 8.84 -17.05 4.44
CA SER A 285 9.40 -18.41 4.58
C SER A 285 10.00 -18.98 3.27
N LYS A 286 9.66 -18.37 2.13
CA LYS A 286 10.14 -18.72 0.79
C LYS A 286 11.10 -17.69 0.20
N LYS A 287 11.53 -16.69 0.98
CA LYS A 287 12.35 -15.55 0.51
C LYS A 287 11.70 -14.74 -0.62
N VAL A 288 10.36 -14.64 -0.63
CA VAL A 288 9.64 -13.74 -1.53
C VAL A 288 9.70 -12.32 -0.95
N PRO A 289 10.18 -11.30 -1.68
CA PRO A 289 10.16 -9.90 -1.24
C PRO A 289 8.73 -9.41 -1.00
N TYR A 290 8.50 -8.67 0.09
CA TYR A 290 7.15 -8.26 0.46
C TYR A 290 7.09 -6.86 1.07
N LEU A 291 5.90 -6.27 1.01
CA LEU A 291 5.53 -5.13 1.86
C LEU A 291 4.23 -5.45 2.58
N PHE A 292 4.20 -5.18 3.89
CA PHE A 292 3.02 -5.17 4.72
C PHE A 292 2.64 -3.72 4.99
N PHE A 293 1.53 -3.30 4.39
CA PHE A 293 0.94 -1.98 4.58
C PHE A 293 -0.13 -2.05 5.66
N THR A 294 -0.04 -1.17 6.66
CA THR A 294 -0.98 -1.10 7.77
C THR A 294 -1.07 0.31 8.36
N THR A 295 -2.16 0.59 9.07
CA THR A 295 -2.33 1.77 9.92
C THR A 295 -2.13 1.46 11.40
N ALA A 296 -1.58 0.27 11.71
CA ALA A 296 -1.34 -0.32 13.03
C ALA A 296 -2.64 -0.62 13.81
N THR A 297 -2.51 -1.13 15.04
CA THR A 297 -3.67 -1.64 15.82
C THR A 297 -4.30 -0.56 16.73
N PRO A 298 -5.45 0.04 16.38
CA PRO A 298 -6.17 0.97 17.25
C PRO A 298 -6.90 0.24 18.39
N TRP A 299 -7.49 1.00 19.32
CA TRP A 299 -8.23 0.44 20.47
C TRP A 299 -9.46 -0.41 20.12
N TYR A 300 -9.98 -0.31 18.89
CA TYR A 300 -11.14 -1.08 18.43
C TYR A 300 -10.77 -2.41 17.74
N TYR A 301 -9.49 -2.66 17.45
CA TYR A 301 -8.98 -3.91 16.89
C TYR A 301 -9.36 -5.14 17.74
N HIS A 302 -9.87 -6.20 17.12
CA HIS A 302 -10.47 -7.38 17.77
C HIS A 302 -11.63 -7.05 18.73
N THR A 303 -12.51 -6.09 18.40
CA THR A 303 -13.70 -5.74 19.21
C THR A 303 -14.97 -5.53 18.37
N PRO A 304 -16.19 -5.59 18.98
CA PRO A 304 -17.44 -5.19 18.33
C PRO A 304 -17.54 -3.70 17.95
N PHE A 305 -16.49 -2.91 18.26
CA PHE A 305 -16.35 -1.52 17.87
C PHE A 305 -15.55 -1.34 16.58
N ASP A 306 -14.86 -2.37 16.05
CA ASP A 306 -14.33 -2.27 14.70
C ASP A 306 -15.49 -2.19 13.70
N ARG A 307 -15.66 -1.01 13.11
CA ARG A 307 -16.85 -0.58 12.37
C ARG A 307 -16.50 0.52 11.35
N PRO A 308 -17.26 0.63 10.24
CA PRO A 308 -16.98 1.60 9.18
C PRO A 308 -16.92 3.05 9.68
N GLU A 309 -17.69 3.41 10.71
CA GLU A 309 -17.72 4.77 11.29
C GLU A 309 -16.44 5.17 12.05
N ARG A 310 -15.41 4.29 12.11
CA ARG A 310 -14.11 4.58 12.74
C ARG A 310 -12.94 4.69 11.76
N LEU A 311 -13.22 4.58 10.46
CA LEU A 311 -12.21 4.52 9.41
C LEU A 311 -12.04 5.88 8.72
N ASP A 312 -10.84 6.12 8.20
CA ASP A 312 -10.47 7.29 7.40
C ASP A 312 -10.34 6.84 5.94
N PHE A 313 -11.46 6.81 5.23
CA PHE A 313 -11.49 6.39 3.83
C PHE A 313 -10.77 7.38 2.90
N ASP A 314 -10.67 8.67 3.27
CA ASP A 314 -9.82 9.65 2.58
C ASP A 314 -8.33 9.24 2.68
N LYS A 315 -7.88 8.73 3.84
CA LYS A 315 -6.53 8.18 4.03
C LYS A 315 -6.33 6.86 3.30
N GLN A 316 -7.29 5.94 3.38
CA GLN A 316 -7.22 4.67 2.66
C GLN A 316 -7.03 4.92 1.15
N SER A 317 -7.75 5.90 0.58
CA SER A 317 -7.57 6.38 -0.79
C SER A 317 -6.14 6.88 -1.07
N ARG A 318 -5.56 7.69 -0.17
CA ARG A 318 -4.16 8.16 -0.26
C ARG A 318 -3.15 7.00 -0.20
N ILE A 319 -3.36 6.00 0.65
CA ILE A 319 -2.52 4.80 0.72
C ILE A 319 -2.59 4.02 -0.60
N LEU A 320 -3.80 3.86 -1.16
CA LEU A 320 -4.02 3.11 -2.40
C LEU A 320 -3.32 3.73 -3.61
N HIS A 321 -3.21 5.06 -3.67
CA HIS A 321 -2.40 5.75 -4.68
C HIS A 321 -0.91 5.36 -4.58
N VAL A 322 -0.34 5.34 -3.38
CA VAL A 322 1.06 4.89 -3.16
C VAL A 322 1.21 3.40 -3.48
N ALA A 323 0.25 2.57 -3.06
CA ALA A 323 0.26 1.14 -3.31
C ALA A 323 0.18 0.80 -4.81
N ARG A 324 -0.66 1.52 -5.57
CA ARG A 324 -0.71 1.44 -7.04
C ARG A 324 0.68 1.68 -7.63
N ASP A 325 1.33 2.78 -7.27
CA ASP A 325 2.61 3.16 -7.88
C ASP A 325 3.74 2.20 -7.50
N VAL A 326 3.74 1.65 -6.27
CA VAL A 326 4.64 0.55 -5.85
C VAL A 326 4.42 -0.70 -6.71
N VAL A 327 3.18 -1.17 -6.83
CA VAL A 327 2.86 -2.37 -7.63
C VAL A 327 3.13 -2.15 -9.12
N HIS A 328 2.86 -0.95 -9.64
CA HIS A 328 3.06 -0.59 -11.05
C HIS A 328 4.53 -0.45 -11.42
N GLU A 329 5.38 0.13 -10.55
CA GLU A 329 6.83 0.11 -10.78
C GLU A 329 7.32 -1.35 -10.80
N ILE A 330 7.01 -2.13 -9.75
CA ILE A 330 7.52 -3.50 -9.59
C ILE A 330 7.06 -4.43 -10.73
N ALA A 331 5.80 -4.37 -11.13
CA ALA A 331 5.25 -5.18 -12.23
C ALA A 331 5.76 -4.77 -13.62
N LYS A 332 6.52 -3.68 -13.73
CA LYS A 332 7.21 -3.23 -14.95
C LYS A 332 8.72 -3.47 -14.94
N ARG A 333 9.31 -3.88 -13.81
CA ARG A 333 10.75 -4.18 -13.71
C ARG A 333 11.14 -5.42 -14.50
N GLU A 334 12.21 -5.31 -15.27
CA GLU A 334 12.88 -6.45 -15.91
C GLU A 334 13.59 -7.30 -14.86
N GLU A 335 14.41 -6.66 -14.03
CA GLU A 335 15.13 -7.29 -12.92
C GLU A 335 14.24 -7.54 -11.69
N PRO A 336 14.24 -8.77 -11.13
CA PRO A 336 13.51 -9.09 -9.91
C PRO A 336 14.06 -8.33 -8.69
N LEU A 337 13.30 -8.35 -7.60
CA LEU A 337 13.77 -7.88 -6.30
C LEU A 337 14.55 -9.00 -5.61
N GLY A 338 15.70 -8.67 -5.02
CA GLY A 338 16.45 -9.59 -4.16
C GLY A 338 15.77 -9.78 -2.80
N PHE A 339 16.11 -10.86 -2.08
CA PHE A 339 15.67 -11.08 -0.70
C PHE A 339 16.87 -11.33 0.21
N GLU A 340 17.12 -10.38 1.09
CA GLU A 340 18.13 -10.38 2.14
C GLU A 340 17.44 -10.53 3.50
N PHE A 341 18.13 -11.05 4.52
CA PHE A 341 17.58 -11.12 5.87
C PHE A 341 18.66 -10.85 6.91
N GLU A 342 18.94 -9.57 7.17
CA GLU A 342 19.72 -9.17 8.33
C GLU A 342 18.81 -9.18 9.57
N GLY A 343 18.97 -10.19 10.42
CA GLY A 343 18.06 -10.43 11.53
C GLY A 343 18.13 -9.35 12.61
N GLY A 344 17.04 -8.61 12.81
CA GLY A 344 16.86 -7.67 13.93
C GLY A 344 16.25 -6.34 13.51
N ALA A 345 16.46 -5.32 14.34
CA ALA A 345 16.26 -3.92 13.99
C ALA A 345 17.60 -3.25 13.68
N SER A 346 17.59 -2.27 12.78
CA SER A 346 18.75 -1.49 12.37
C SER A 346 18.88 -0.16 13.13
N ALA A 347 20.02 0.52 13.00
CA ALA A 347 20.14 1.91 13.44
C ALA A 347 19.20 2.87 12.67
N SER A 348 18.70 2.46 11.50
CA SER A 348 17.69 3.22 10.76
C SER A 348 16.31 3.10 11.42
N ASP A 349 15.93 1.90 11.85
CA ASP A 349 14.72 1.65 12.63
C ASP A 349 14.70 2.47 13.93
N ALA A 350 15.83 2.53 14.63
CA ALA A 350 15.96 3.31 15.85
C ALA A 350 15.62 4.80 15.62
N ARG A 351 16.17 5.40 14.55
CA ARG A 351 15.88 6.78 14.15
C ARG A 351 14.42 6.97 13.70
N GLN A 352 13.85 6.02 12.96
CA GLN A 352 12.43 6.06 12.53
C GLN A 352 11.47 5.97 13.71
N VAL A 353 11.78 5.15 14.72
CA VAL A 353 11.01 5.05 15.97
C VAL A 353 11.14 6.34 16.79
N VAL A 354 12.34 6.92 16.95
CA VAL A 354 12.52 8.23 17.61
C VAL A 354 11.70 9.31 16.90
N GLN A 355 11.80 9.46 15.57
CA GLN A 355 11.01 10.43 14.81
C GLN A 355 9.48 10.19 14.88
N MET A 356 9.04 8.95 15.11
CA MET A 356 7.63 8.65 15.38
C MET A 356 7.22 9.10 16.77
N LEU A 357 7.95 8.69 17.81
CA LEU A 357 7.59 8.95 19.21
C LEU A 357 7.74 10.44 19.55
N GLN A 358 8.80 11.10 19.08
CA GLN A 358 9.03 12.53 19.24
C GLN A 358 7.84 13.35 18.70
N ARG A 359 7.40 13.08 17.47
CA ARG A 359 6.21 13.74 16.87
C ARG A 359 4.94 13.54 17.71
N LEU A 360 4.76 12.37 18.33
CA LEU A 360 3.61 12.10 19.19
C LEU A 360 3.71 12.84 20.55
N VAL A 361 4.92 13.04 21.09
CA VAL A 361 5.15 13.88 22.28
C VAL A 361 4.92 15.36 21.95
N GLU A 362 5.54 15.88 20.89
CA GLU A 362 5.43 17.27 20.45
C GLU A 362 3.98 17.68 20.17
N ARG A 363 3.18 16.77 19.61
CA ARG A 363 1.77 17.01 19.26
C ARG A 363 0.78 16.56 20.33
N ARG A 364 1.22 16.02 21.49
CA ARG A 364 0.38 15.29 22.46
C ARG A 364 -0.95 15.96 22.82
N GLU A 365 -0.95 17.30 22.94
CA GLU A 365 -2.11 18.12 23.30
C GLU A 365 -3.06 18.29 22.10
N ALA A 366 -2.51 18.52 20.89
CA ALA A 366 -3.28 18.60 19.65
C ALA A 366 -3.83 17.24 19.19
N LEU A 367 -3.22 16.13 19.63
CA LEU A 367 -3.70 14.76 19.42
C LEU A 367 -4.64 14.28 20.54
N ALA A 368 -4.88 15.11 21.57
CA ALA A 368 -5.66 14.77 22.77
C ALA A 368 -5.28 13.40 23.39
N LEU A 369 -3.98 13.09 23.46
CA LEU A 369 -3.51 11.77 23.90
C LEU A 369 -3.96 11.47 25.34
N PRO A 370 -4.56 10.29 25.63
CA PRO A 370 -4.79 9.86 27.00
C PRO A 370 -3.48 9.86 27.78
N GLU A 371 -3.48 10.45 28.98
CA GLU A 371 -2.30 10.66 29.83
C GLU A 371 -1.36 9.43 29.91
N ARG A 372 -1.94 8.24 30.12
CA ARG A 372 -1.21 6.97 30.14
C ARG A 372 -0.46 6.67 28.83
N LEU A 373 -1.07 6.94 27.68
CA LEU A 373 -0.45 6.75 26.37
C LEU A 373 0.65 7.79 26.16
N ALA A 374 0.42 9.05 26.53
CA ALA A 374 1.42 10.11 26.46
C ALA A 374 2.66 9.81 27.33
N SER A 375 2.47 9.36 28.58
CA SER A 375 3.56 8.88 29.45
C SER A 375 4.29 7.69 28.82
N THR A 376 3.57 6.66 28.36
CA THR A 376 4.21 5.49 27.74
C THR A 376 5.08 5.91 26.54
N ILE A 377 4.57 6.80 25.68
CA ILE A 377 5.30 7.31 24.51
C ILE A 377 6.55 8.10 24.93
N ALA A 378 6.46 8.95 25.96
CA ALA A 378 7.62 9.70 26.46
C ALA A 378 8.70 8.78 27.07
N ASP A 379 8.30 7.78 27.87
CA ASP A 379 9.21 6.79 28.44
C ASP A 379 9.93 5.98 27.33
N GLN A 380 9.20 5.58 26.29
CA GLN A 380 9.75 4.80 25.17
C GLN A 380 10.59 5.66 24.21
N LEU A 381 10.31 6.97 24.10
CA LEU A 381 11.16 7.92 23.37
C LEU A 381 12.53 8.02 24.05
N ALA A 382 12.57 8.23 25.36
CA ALA A 382 13.82 8.35 26.12
C ALA A 382 14.65 7.05 26.15
N GLU A 383 14.05 5.87 25.91
CA GLU A 383 14.79 4.62 25.65
C GLU A 383 15.29 4.55 24.20
N ALA A 384 14.46 4.89 23.21
CA ALA A 384 14.84 4.88 21.80
C ALA A 384 15.96 5.90 21.48
N GLU A 385 15.94 7.08 22.08
CA GLU A 385 17.01 8.09 21.98
C GLU A 385 18.33 7.57 22.56
N ARG A 386 18.30 6.89 23.71
CA ARG A 386 19.50 6.24 24.29
C ARG A 386 20.03 5.11 23.40
N ILE A 387 19.15 4.38 22.70
CA ILE A 387 19.55 3.35 21.72
C ILE A 387 20.23 4.00 20.50
N VAL A 388 19.71 5.12 19.98
CA VAL A 388 20.34 5.86 18.87
C VAL A 388 21.70 6.42 19.29
N ALA A 389 21.80 7.05 20.47
CA ALA A 389 23.05 7.63 20.96
C ALA A 389 24.13 6.57 21.26
N ALA A 390 23.74 5.34 21.61
CA ALA A 390 24.66 4.22 21.84
C ALA A 390 25.16 3.54 20.55
N ALA A 391 24.64 3.92 19.37
CA ALA A 391 24.96 3.29 18.08
C ALA A 391 26.04 4.02 17.26
N GLU A 392 26.69 5.04 17.83
CA GLU A 392 27.74 5.85 17.20
C GLU A 392 29.15 5.23 17.36
N PRO A 393 30.14 5.55 16.48
CA PRO A 393 30.19 6.65 15.51
C PRO A 393 29.28 6.49 14.27
N PRO A 394 28.86 7.59 13.62
CA PRO A 394 28.01 7.55 12.44
C PRO A 394 28.68 6.78 11.27
N GLY A 395 28.19 5.56 11.05
CA GLY A 395 28.69 4.62 10.05
C GLY A 395 28.26 3.18 10.34
N THR A 396 28.08 2.83 11.61
CA THR A 396 27.51 1.55 12.05
C THR A 396 26.01 1.47 11.77
N THR A 397 25.61 0.55 10.88
CA THR A 397 24.20 0.21 10.59
C THR A 397 23.59 -0.73 11.64
N ALA A 398 24.42 -1.55 12.28
CA ALA A 398 24.02 -2.60 13.20
C ALA A 398 23.81 -2.08 14.63
N LEU A 399 22.68 -2.42 15.23
CA LEU A 399 22.46 -2.39 16.68
C LEU A 399 22.94 -3.70 17.31
N ASP A 400 23.35 -3.67 18.58
CA ASP A 400 23.59 -4.90 19.34
C ASP A 400 22.27 -5.64 19.68
N GLU A 401 22.38 -6.90 20.07
CA GLU A 401 21.22 -7.75 20.37
C GLU A 401 20.35 -7.29 21.56
N ARG A 402 20.91 -6.55 22.52
CA ARG A 402 20.17 -5.91 23.60
C ARG A 402 19.42 -4.68 23.07
N ALA A 403 20.10 -3.80 22.33
CA ALA A 403 19.52 -2.62 21.70
C ALA A 403 18.35 -3.00 20.77
N LYS A 404 18.50 -4.05 19.94
CA LYS A 404 17.43 -4.61 19.10
C LYS A 404 16.19 -4.99 19.93
N ARG A 405 16.37 -5.74 21.02
CA ARG A 405 15.27 -6.18 21.90
C ARG A 405 14.62 -5.02 22.66
N HIS A 406 15.40 -4.04 23.12
CA HIS A 406 14.87 -2.85 23.78
C HIS A 406 14.03 -2.01 22.80
N LEU A 407 14.51 -1.77 21.58
CA LEU A 407 13.79 -1.00 20.57
C LEU A 407 12.46 -1.67 20.15
N GLN A 408 12.48 -3.00 20.01
CA GLN A 408 11.27 -3.80 19.80
C GLN A 408 10.27 -3.63 20.97
N GLN A 409 10.74 -3.61 22.22
CA GLN A 409 9.88 -3.35 23.38
C GLN A 409 9.34 -1.91 23.44
N CYS A 410 10.07 -0.91 22.93
CA CYS A 410 9.54 0.45 22.77
C CYS A 410 8.29 0.44 21.87
N VAL A 411 8.38 -0.18 20.70
CA VAL A 411 7.27 -0.27 19.74
C VAL A 411 6.10 -1.09 20.32
N ILE A 412 6.38 -2.27 20.90
CA ILE A 412 5.36 -3.14 21.48
C ILE A 412 4.66 -2.50 22.70
N SER A 413 5.37 -1.73 23.52
CA SER A 413 4.78 -1.02 24.66
C SER A 413 3.81 0.08 24.22
N VAL A 414 4.16 0.85 23.18
CA VAL A 414 3.30 1.91 22.63
C VAL A 414 2.07 1.32 21.93
N LEU A 415 2.22 0.24 21.16
CA LEU A 415 1.08 -0.51 20.59
C LEU A 415 0.14 -1.03 21.69
N ASN A 416 0.68 -1.64 22.76
CA ASN A 416 -0.10 -2.15 23.89
C ASN A 416 -0.71 -1.06 24.80
N ALA A 417 -0.24 0.18 24.70
CA ALA A 417 -0.87 1.33 25.33
C ALA A 417 -2.02 1.88 24.48
N ALA A 418 -1.80 2.07 23.17
CA ALA A 418 -2.78 2.60 22.23
C ALA A 418 -3.99 1.66 22.02
N ARG A 419 -3.79 0.34 22.14
CA ARG A 419 -4.89 -0.65 22.12
C ARG A 419 -5.87 -0.56 23.30
N ARG A 420 -5.59 0.27 24.33
CA ARG A 420 -6.49 0.45 25.47
C ARG A 420 -7.55 1.48 25.11
N ARG A 421 -8.83 1.06 25.13
CA ARG A 421 -9.97 1.95 24.91
C ARG A 421 -9.86 3.21 25.81
N PRO A 422 -9.96 4.43 25.26
CA PRO A 422 -10.07 5.65 26.05
C PRO A 422 -11.24 5.57 27.06
N ARG A 423 -11.06 6.18 28.23
CA ARG A 423 -12.10 6.24 29.28
C ARG A 423 -13.18 7.24 28.91
#